data_AF-A0A959GF06-F1
#
_entry.id   AF-A0A959GF06-F1
#
_cell.length_a   1.000
_cell.length_b   1.000
_cell.length_c   1.000
_cell.angle_alpha   90.00
_cell.angle_beta   90.00
_cell.angle_gamma   90.00
#
_symmetry.space_group_name_H-M   'P 1'
#
loop_
_entity.id
_entity.type
_entity.pdbx_description
1 polymer ?
#
loop_
_entity_poly.entity_id
_entity_poly.type
_entity_poly.pdbx_seq_one_letter_code
_entity_poly.pdbx_strand_id
1 'polypeptide(L)'
;EGRGVFFFANGDRYEGQFRQGLCEGEGVMFYSDGSIYSGQWANNVRHGRGKLSFPDGEEITGEWDKGQYLTDWSKLAYQGDTANLPNCNLLFCNAGPGKYTYGDGSVYVGDFYNGMPEGSGTVYYASGNRYEGGWKQHTPHGRGVMYYNNGRIVGAIWDFGKPIKKLFEQGESEGPTPIPIDRDAQVKIWAVVVGAATYTHMPPLRYTDDDAYQLYAFLKSPEGGALPDEQVRLLIDEQATRKNILNAMRSVFLRADENDVIIFYFSGHGLQGAFLPVDFDGYNNQLKHEEIKALLEESKAKHKIVLADACHSGSLLSMKTPLQIALKRYYEAFEQSSGGTALLMSSKGEEYSLEDGGLRSGIFSHFLVLGLKGAANQNGDDLVTIQELFDYVHQNVRMYTGNVQTPTLTGIFDPNMPVAFVREAATAGKP
;
A
#
# COMPACT_ATOMS: atom_id res chain seq x y z
N GLU A 1 -25.96 -2.66 -30.29
CA GLU A 1 -27.11 -2.54 -29.36
C GLU A 1 -27.76 -3.90 -29.24
N GLY A 2 -28.22 -4.28 -28.06
CA GLY A 2 -28.87 -5.59 -27.86
C GLY A 2 -28.60 -6.19 -26.50
N ARG A 3 -29.07 -7.43 -26.27
CA ARG A 3 -28.76 -8.20 -25.07
C ARG A 3 -27.53 -9.06 -25.29
N GLY A 4 -26.71 -9.22 -24.26
CA GLY A 4 -25.51 -10.04 -24.32
C GLY A 4 -25.00 -10.44 -22.95
N VAL A 5 -23.89 -11.18 -22.96
CA VAL A 5 -23.12 -11.54 -21.78
C VAL A 5 -21.71 -11.00 -21.94
N PHE A 6 -21.20 -10.32 -20.92
CA PHE A 6 -19.84 -9.79 -20.90
C PHE A 6 -19.12 -10.30 -19.65
N PHE A 7 -17.90 -10.80 -19.85
CA PHE A 7 -17.02 -11.28 -18.79
C PHE A 7 -15.91 -10.27 -18.59
N PHE A 8 -15.78 -9.76 -17.37
CA PHE A 8 -14.75 -8.80 -17.00
C PHE A 8 -13.46 -9.52 -16.60
N ALA A 9 -12.32 -8.85 -16.76
CA ALA A 9 -11.01 -9.41 -16.43
C ALA A 9 -10.85 -9.74 -14.92
N ASN A 10 -11.64 -9.09 -14.05
CA ASN A 10 -11.67 -9.34 -12.61
C ASN A 10 -12.55 -10.55 -12.22
N GLY A 11 -13.14 -11.25 -13.19
CA GLY A 11 -14.02 -12.40 -12.95
C GLY A 11 -15.50 -12.06 -12.79
N ASP A 12 -15.88 -10.79 -12.82
CA ASP A 12 -17.29 -10.38 -12.82
C ASP A 12 -17.95 -10.75 -14.16
N ARG A 13 -19.26 -10.93 -14.16
CA ARG A 13 -20.06 -11.26 -15.34
C ARG A 13 -21.32 -10.41 -15.38
N TYR A 14 -21.53 -9.70 -16.48
CA TYR A 14 -22.77 -8.98 -16.73
C TYR A 14 -23.61 -9.70 -17.79
N GLU A 15 -24.90 -9.83 -17.54
CA GLU A 15 -25.91 -10.38 -18.43
C GLU A 15 -27.05 -9.36 -18.58
N GLY A 16 -27.18 -8.74 -19.74
CA GLY A 16 -28.18 -7.68 -19.87
C GLY A 16 -28.12 -6.91 -21.18
N GLN A 17 -28.78 -5.77 -21.17
CA GLN A 17 -28.85 -4.85 -22.30
C GLN A 17 -27.55 -4.03 -22.43
N PHE A 18 -27.18 -3.74 -23.68
CA PHE A 18 -26.03 -2.93 -24.06
C PHE A 18 -26.42 -1.86 -25.08
N ARG A 19 -25.90 -0.64 -24.88
CA ARG A 19 -25.98 0.48 -25.82
C ARG A 19 -24.58 1.05 -26.01
N GLN A 20 -24.12 1.15 -27.27
CA GLN A 20 -22.76 1.61 -27.61
C GLN A 20 -21.62 0.89 -26.87
N GLY A 21 -21.79 -0.41 -26.59
CA GLY A 21 -20.80 -1.20 -25.85
C GLY A 21 -20.81 -1.01 -24.33
N LEU A 22 -21.71 -0.17 -23.81
CA LEU A 22 -21.91 0.05 -22.38
C LEU A 22 -23.13 -0.73 -21.88
N CYS A 23 -23.07 -1.23 -20.64
CA CYS A 23 -24.20 -1.77 -19.92
C CYS A 23 -25.25 -0.66 -19.74
N GLU A 24 -26.48 -0.95 -20.15
CA GLU A 24 -27.56 0.03 -20.23
C GLU A 24 -28.90 -0.70 -20.05
N GLY A 25 -29.91 -0.06 -19.46
CA GLY A 25 -31.24 -0.66 -19.30
C GLY A 25 -31.24 -1.76 -18.24
N GLU A 26 -32.00 -2.83 -18.46
CA GLU A 26 -32.11 -3.93 -17.49
C GLU A 26 -30.99 -4.97 -17.65
N GLY A 27 -30.37 -5.36 -16.53
CA GLY A 27 -29.31 -6.35 -16.52
C GLY A 27 -28.94 -6.88 -15.14
N VAL A 28 -28.24 -8.01 -15.13
CA VAL A 28 -27.77 -8.70 -13.94
C VAL A 28 -26.24 -8.74 -13.94
N MET A 29 -25.61 -8.25 -12.88
CA MET A 29 -24.19 -8.38 -12.62
C MET A 29 -23.95 -9.44 -11.56
N PHE A 30 -23.13 -10.42 -11.89
CA PHE A 30 -22.56 -11.41 -10.97
C PHE A 30 -21.15 -10.97 -10.65
N TYR A 31 -20.89 -10.64 -9.40
CA TYR A 31 -19.57 -10.23 -8.93
C TYR A 31 -18.74 -11.46 -8.53
N SER A 32 -17.43 -11.34 -8.67
CA SER A 32 -16.44 -12.34 -8.24
C SER A 32 -16.46 -12.64 -6.73
N ASP A 33 -16.94 -11.68 -5.92
CA ASP A 33 -17.19 -11.86 -4.48
C ASP A 33 -18.48 -12.67 -4.18
N GLY A 34 -19.20 -13.12 -5.21
CA GLY A 34 -20.46 -13.86 -5.11
C GLY A 34 -21.71 -12.98 -4.95
N SER A 35 -21.56 -11.66 -4.81
CA SER A 35 -22.71 -10.76 -4.80
C SER A 35 -23.36 -10.66 -6.18
N ILE A 36 -24.66 -10.36 -6.21
CA ILE A 36 -25.45 -10.28 -7.45
C ILE A 36 -26.25 -8.99 -7.43
N TYR A 37 -26.08 -8.14 -8.43
CA TYR A 37 -26.98 -7.02 -8.68
C TYR A 37 -27.92 -7.32 -9.83
N SER A 38 -29.22 -7.13 -9.65
CA SER A 38 -30.24 -7.22 -10.70
C SER A 38 -31.04 -5.93 -10.75
N GLY A 39 -31.06 -5.26 -11.89
CA GLY A 39 -31.83 -4.04 -12.06
C GLY A 39 -31.34 -3.16 -13.20
N GLN A 40 -31.57 -1.87 -13.04
CA GLN A 40 -31.30 -0.89 -14.07
C GLN A 40 -29.83 -0.44 -14.10
N TRP A 41 -29.37 -0.09 -15.29
CA TRP A 41 -28.02 0.32 -15.64
C TRP A 41 -28.05 1.52 -16.58
N ALA A 42 -27.09 2.42 -16.41
CA ALA A 42 -26.84 3.51 -17.35
C ALA A 42 -25.33 3.74 -17.43
N ASN A 43 -24.77 3.78 -18.64
CA ASN A 43 -23.33 4.04 -18.85
C ASN A 43 -22.39 3.19 -17.96
N ASN A 44 -22.58 1.86 -17.93
CA ASN A 44 -21.80 0.91 -17.11
C ASN A 44 -21.96 1.02 -15.58
N VAL A 45 -22.84 1.88 -15.07
CA VAL A 45 -23.10 1.97 -13.62
C VAL A 45 -24.53 1.61 -13.28
N ARG A 46 -24.72 1.07 -12.07
CA ARG A 46 -26.04 0.81 -11.49
C ARG A 46 -26.84 2.10 -11.44
N HIS A 47 -28.08 2.07 -11.88
CA HIS A 47 -28.96 3.23 -11.95
C HIS A 47 -30.41 2.79 -11.74
N GLY A 48 -31.31 3.70 -11.36
CA GLY A 48 -32.73 3.41 -11.17
C GLY A 48 -32.99 2.29 -10.18
N ARG A 49 -34.03 1.49 -10.42
CA ARG A 49 -34.40 0.40 -9.49
C ARG A 49 -33.49 -0.80 -9.64
N GLY A 50 -33.04 -1.32 -8.50
CA GLY A 50 -32.26 -2.55 -8.48
C GLY A 50 -32.19 -3.22 -7.12
N LYS A 51 -31.80 -4.49 -7.16
CA LYS A 51 -31.61 -5.38 -6.03
C LYS A 51 -30.18 -5.90 -6.01
N LEU A 52 -29.45 -5.66 -4.93
CA LEU A 52 -28.13 -6.23 -4.66
C LEU A 52 -28.25 -7.30 -3.57
N SER A 53 -27.92 -8.55 -3.89
CA SER A 53 -27.91 -9.68 -2.95
C SER A 53 -26.47 -10.13 -2.66
N PHE A 54 -26.21 -10.58 -1.44
CA PHE A 54 -24.90 -11.02 -0.96
C PHE A 54 -24.88 -12.52 -0.61
N PRO A 55 -23.70 -13.18 -0.59
CA PRO A 55 -23.60 -14.61 -0.27
C PRO A 55 -24.07 -14.99 1.14
N ASP A 56 -24.04 -14.06 2.09
CA ASP A 56 -24.53 -14.22 3.46
C ASP A 56 -26.07 -14.12 3.57
N GLY A 57 -26.75 -13.81 2.46
CA GLY A 57 -28.20 -13.65 2.38
C GLY A 57 -28.68 -12.21 2.61
N GLU A 58 -27.80 -11.24 2.87
CA GLU A 58 -28.20 -9.84 2.93
C GLU A 58 -28.68 -9.35 1.55
N GLU A 59 -29.75 -8.56 1.52
CA GLU A 59 -30.33 -8.03 0.28
C GLU A 59 -30.68 -6.54 0.41
N ILE A 60 -30.35 -5.78 -0.62
CA ILE A 60 -30.61 -4.34 -0.70
C ILE A 60 -31.45 -4.09 -1.94
N THR A 61 -32.69 -3.62 -1.75
CA THR A 61 -33.58 -3.25 -2.85
C THR A 61 -33.96 -1.78 -2.74
N GLY A 62 -33.77 -1.03 -3.83
CA GLY A 62 -34.19 0.37 -3.89
C GLY A 62 -33.68 1.09 -5.13
N GLU A 63 -33.58 2.41 -5.03
CA GLU A 63 -33.15 3.29 -6.12
C GLU A 63 -31.62 3.49 -6.07
N TRP A 64 -31.02 3.58 -7.25
CA TRP A 64 -29.59 3.78 -7.45
C TRP A 64 -29.37 4.98 -8.37
N ASP A 65 -28.38 5.81 -8.09
CA ASP A 65 -27.94 6.86 -9.01
C ASP A 65 -26.42 6.89 -9.10
N LYS A 66 -25.89 6.92 -10.33
CA LYS A 66 -24.45 6.87 -10.63
C LYS A 66 -23.68 5.83 -9.81
N GLY A 67 -24.26 4.64 -9.64
CA GLY A 67 -23.66 3.54 -8.88
C GLY A 67 -23.82 3.60 -7.36
N GLN A 68 -24.43 4.67 -6.81
CA GLN A 68 -24.67 4.86 -5.38
C GLN A 68 -26.09 4.47 -4.99
N TYR A 69 -26.25 3.83 -3.84
CA TYR A 69 -27.56 3.48 -3.30
C TYR A 69 -28.23 4.69 -2.67
N LEU A 70 -29.41 5.05 -3.16
CA LEU A 70 -30.19 6.18 -2.66
C LEU A 70 -31.08 5.73 -1.51
N THR A 71 -30.77 6.21 -0.30
CA THR A 71 -31.53 5.89 0.90
C THR A 71 -31.32 6.98 1.94
N ASP A 72 -32.27 7.09 2.86
CA ASP A 72 -32.12 7.95 4.03
C ASP A 72 -31.31 7.22 5.10
N TRP A 73 -30.00 7.41 5.06
CA TRP A 73 -29.05 6.75 5.97
C TRP A 73 -29.29 7.12 7.45
N SER A 74 -29.91 8.28 7.72
CA SER A 74 -30.21 8.70 9.10
C SER A 74 -31.19 7.77 9.83
N LYS A 75 -31.95 6.95 9.08
CA LYS A 75 -32.85 5.94 9.64
C LYS A 75 -32.13 4.75 10.25
N LEU A 76 -30.83 4.59 10.00
CA LEU A 76 -30.00 3.56 10.62
C LEU A 76 -29.50 3.97 12.01
N ALA A 77 -29.61 5.25 12.38
CA ALA A 77 -29.37 5.69 13.74
C ALA A 77 -30.30 4.94 14.70
N TYR A 78 -29.83 4.68 15.92
CA TYR A 78 -30.69 4.19 16.98
C TYR A 78 -31.83 5.19 17.23
N GLN A 79 -33.08 4.73 17.06
CA GLN A 79 -34.28 5.59 17.11
C GLN A 79 -34.96 5.63 18.49
N GLY A 80 -34.45 4.90 19.49
CA GLY A 80 -35.04 4.87 20.83
C GLY A 80 -34.69 6.09 21.67
N ASP A 81 -35.32 6.21 22.85
CA ASP A 81 -35.00 7.27 23.81
C ASP A 81 -33.55 7.13 24.30
N THR A 82 -32.74 8.15 24.03
CA THR A 82 -31.32 8.19 24.42
C THR A 82 -31.08 8.92 25.74
N ALA A 83 -32.09 9.60 26.29
CA ALA A 83 -31.96 10.38 27.51
C ALA A 83 -31.88 9.49 28.77
N ASN A 84 -32.62 8.38 28.79
CA ASN A 84 -32.77 7.52 29.97
C ASN A 84 -32.36 6.07 29.69
N LEU A 85 -31.13 5.86 29.25
CA LEU A 85 -30.61 4.52 28.97
C LEU A 85 -29.91 3.90 30.19
N PRO A 86 -30.13 2.59 30.46
CA PRO A 86 -29.33 1.83 31.42
C PRO A 86 -27.84 1.97 31.13
N ASN A 87 -27.06 2.26 32.16
CA ASN A 87 -25.61 2.31 32.05
C ASN A 87 -25.03 0.89 32.12
N CYS A 88 -24.75 0.31 30.96
CA CYS A 88 -24.25 -1.05 30.80
C CYS A 88 -22.79 -1.22 31.21
N ASN A 89 -22.10 -0.14 31.63
CA ASN A 89 -20.82 -0.25 32.30
C ASN A 89 -20.97 -0.63 33.78
N LEU A 90 -22.14 -0.34 34.39
CA LEU A 90 -22.41 -0.58 35.81
C LEU A 90 -23.38 -1.75 36.05
N LEU A 91 -24.17 -2.08 35.04
CA LEU A 91 -25.24 -3.07 35.10
C LEU A 91 -25.08 -4.06 33.94
N PHE A 92 -25.44 -5.32 34.17
CA PHE A 92 -25.47 -6.31 33.09
C PHE A 92 -26.71 -6.12 32.22
N CYS A 93 -26.53 -5.56 31.03
CA CYS A 93 -27.59 -5.34 30.05
C CYS A 93 -27.82 -6.61 29.22
N ASN A 94 -28.59 -7.56 29.75
CA ASN A 94 -28.82 -8.83 29.06
C ASN A 94 -29.50 -8.67 27.69
N ALA A 95 -30.50 -7.79 27.59
CA ALA A 95 -31.16 -7.50 26.33
C ALA A 95 -31.79 -6.11 26.34
N GLY A 96 -32.03 -5.54 25.15
CA GLY A 96 -32.72 -4.28 24.99
C GLY A 96 -31.78 -3.07 25.07
N PRO A 97 -32.32 -1.86 25.17
CA PRO A 97 -31.54 -0.67 24.92
C PRO A 97 -30.64 -0.30 26.10
N GLY A 98 -29.47 0.23 25.79
CA GLY A 98 -28.49 0.61 26.80
C GLY A 98 -27.43 1.57 26.30
N LYS A 99 -26.62 2.05 27.23
CA LYS A 99 -25.46 2.90 26.97
C LYS A 99 -24.21 2.26 27.53
N TYR A 100 -23.16 2.18 26.71
CA TYR A 100 -21.84 1.68 27.10
C TYR A 100 -20.76 2.69 26.77
N THR A 101 -19.76 2.83 27.63
CA THR A 101 -18.68 3.81 27.49
C THR A 101 -17.36 3.07 27.56
N TYR A 102 -16.67 3.03 26.43
CA TYR A 102 -15.40 2.34 26.28
C TYR A 102 -14.27 3.12 26.96
N GLY A 103 -13.18 2.42 27.27
CA GLY A 103 -12.03 3.02 28.00
C GLY A 103 -11.32 4.15 27.26
N ASP A 104 -11.47 4.23 25.93
CA ASP A 104 -10.95 5.32 25.09
C ASP A 104 -11.84 6.58 25.11
N GLY A 105 -13.00 6.51 25.77
CA GLY A 105 -14.01 7.59 25.80
C GLY A 105 -15.09 7.47 24.72
N SER A 106 -15.03 6.44 23.86
CA SER A 106 -16.08 6.17 22.88
C SER A 106 -17.38 5.77 23.59
N VAL A 107 -18.54 6.16 23.04
CA VAL A 107 -19.85 5.94 23.66
C VAL A 107 -20.79 5.25 22.68
N TYR A 108 -21.21 4.02 23.03
CA TYR A 108 -22.26 3.30 22.32
C TYR A 108 -23.62 3.53 22.97
N VAL A 109 -24.64 3.68 22.13
CA VAL A 109 -26.05 3.77 22.48
C VAL A 109 -26.82 2.88 21.51
N GLY A 110 -27.52 1.87 22.03
CA GLY A 110 -28.30 0.97 21.18
C GLY A 110 -28.71 -0.31 21.88
N ASP A 111 -29.07 -1.29 21.07
CA ASP A 111 -29.55 -2.59 21.51
C ASP A 111 -28.41 -3.46 22.09
N PHE A 112 -28.74 -4.18 23.15
CA PHE A 112 -27.91 -5.23 23.74
C PHE A 112 -28.56 -6.59 23.56
N TYR A 113 -27.72 -7.62 23.48
CA TYR A 113 -28.09 -9.03 23.60
C TYR A 113 -26.96 -9.80 24.28
N ASN A 114 -27.31 -10.64 25.26
CA ASN A 114 -26.39 -11.35 26.14
C ASN A 114 -25.27 -10.48 26.74
N GLY A 115 -25.58 -9.23 27.11
CA GLY A 115 -24.60 -8.31 27.70
C GLY A 115 -23.75 -7.53 26.70
N MET A 116 -23.91 -7.77 25.40
CA MET A 116 -23.09 -7.14 24.35
C MET A 116 -23.94 -6.25 23.44
N PRO A 117 -23.40 -5.12 22.94
CA PRO A 117 -23.96 -4.36 21.82
C PRO A 117 -24.20 -5.28 20.62
N GLU A 118 -25.48 -5.44 20.27
CA GLU A 118 -25.95 -6.32 19.21
C GLU A 118 -27.36 -5.89 18.78
N GLY A 119 -27.61 -5.79 17.48
CA GLY A 119 -28.84 -5.19 16.94
C GLY A 119 -28.58 -3.81 16.35
N SER A 120 -29.45 -2.83 16.59
CA SER A 120 -29.28 -1.48 16.04
C SER A 120 -28.61 -0.56 17.05
N GLY A 121 -27.68 0.27 16.60
CA GLY A 121 -26.97 1.15 17.51
C GLY A 121 -26.17 2.27 16.85
N THR A 122 -25.87 3.26 17.67
CA THR A 122 -25.03 4.41 17.33
C THR A 122 -23.83 4.44 18.27
N VAL A 123 -22.63 4.57 17.72
CA VAL A 123 -21.43 4.85 18.52
C VAL A 123 -20.84 6.20 18.14
N TYR A 124 -20.43 6.94 19.16
CA TYR A 124 -19.68 8.18 19.06
C TYR A 124 -18.26 7.84 19.49
N TYR A 125 -17.33 7.83 18.54
CA TYR A 125 -15.93 7.54 18.81
C TYR A 125 -15.23 8.73 19.45
N ALA A 126 -14.24 8.47 20.29
CA ALA A 126 -13.39 9.51 20.90
C ALA A 126 -12.66 10.37 19.84
N SER A 127 -12.45 9.84 18.64
CA SER A 127 -11.87 10.55 17.50
C SER A 127 -12.80 11.63 16.88
N GLY A 128 -14.06 11.68 17.30
CA GLY A 128 -15.10 12.50 16.67
C GLY A 128 -15.84 11.82 15.52
N ASN A 129 -15.46 10.60 15.15
CA ASN A 129 -16.23 9.80 14.19
C ASN A 129 -17.53 9.29 14.85
N ARG A 130 -18.53 8.98 14.03
CA ARG A 130 -19.80 8.40 14.46
C ARG A 130 -20.22 7.28 13.52
N TYR A 131 -20.65 6.15 14.06
CA TYR A 131 -21.24 5.08 13.26
C TYR A 131 -22.70 4.85 13.68
N GLU A 132 -23.56 4.61 12.69
CA GLU A 132 -24.98 4.29 12.86
C GLU A 132 -25.33 3.07 12.01
N GLY A 133 -25.89 2.03 12.62
CA GLY A 133 -26.28 0.84 11.89
C GLY A 133 -26.36 -0.40 12.75
N GLY A 134 -26.13 -1.54 12.11
CA GLY A 134 -26.13 -2.84 12.77
C GLY A 134 -24.88 -3.07 13.62
N TRP A 135 -25.06 -3.88 14.66
CA TRP A 135 -24.05 -4.25 15.63
C TRP A 135 -24.07 -5.74 15.90
N LYS A 136 -22.89 -6.30 16.12
CA LYS A 136 -22.70 -7.67 16.59
C LYS A 136 -21.46 -7.71 17.46
N GLN A 137 -21.59 -8.24 18.68
CA GLN A 137 -20.47 -8.46 19.60
C GLN A 137 -19.55 -7.23 19.75
N HIS A 138 -20.10 -6.06 20.09
CA HIS A 138 -19.35 -4.78 20.22
C HIS A 138 -18.73 -4.22 18.93
N THR A 139 -19.12 -4.70 17.75
CA THR A 139 -18.57 -4.21 16.49
C THR A 139 -19.66 -3.83 15.49
N PRO A 140 -19.44 -2.79 14.66
CA PRO A 140 -20.26 -2.51 13.49
C PRO A 140 -20.43 -3.75 12.60
N HIS A 141 -21.66 -4.11 12.25
CA HIS A 141 -21.96 -5.30 11.45
C HIS A 141 -23.26 -5.13 10.64
N GLY A 142 -23.34 -5.74 9.47
CA GLY A 142 -24.43 -5.55 8.52
C GLY A 142 -24.47 -4.11 7.99
N ARG A 143 -25.67 -3.65 7.57
CA ARG A 143 -25.83 -2.30 7.03
C ARG A 143 -25.55 -1.20 8.05
N GLY A 144 -24.73 -0.23 7.67
CA GLY A 144 -24.47 0.96 8.48
C GLY A 144 -23.80 2.09 7.74
N VAL A 145 -23.79 3.26 8.36
CA VAL A 145 -23.17 4.48 7.87
C VAL A 145 -22.15 5.00 8.88
N MET A 146 -20.97 5.34 8.38
CA MET A 146 -19.90 5.99 9.13
C MET A 146 -19.84 7.46 8.74
N TYR A 147 -19.94 8.33 9.74
CA TYR A 147 -19.69 9.77 9.66
C TYR A 147 -18.32 10.04 10.24
N TYR A 148 -17.41 10.55 9.41
CA TYR A 148 -16.07 10.92 9.85
C TYR A 148 -16.06 12.37 10.31
N ASN A 149 -15.19 12.69 11.27
CA ASN A 149 -15.05 14.05 11.80
C ASN A 149 -14.67 15.09 10.73
N ASN A 150 -14.07 14.67 9.62
CA ASN A 150 -13.73 15.51 8.47
C ASN A 150 -14.92 15.79 7.52
N GLY A 151 -16.13 15.31 7.84
CA GLY A 151 -17.32 15.51 7.01
C GLY A 151 -17.54 14.45 5.92
N ARG A 152 -16.66 13.45 5.81
CA ARG A 152 -16.88 12.27 4.95
C ARG A 152 -17.97 11.36 5.54
N ILE A 153 -18.81 10.81 4.69
CA ILE A 153 -19.91 9.91 5.04
C ILE A 153 -19.83 8.67 4.16
N VAL A 154 -19.77 7.49 4.76
CA VAL A 154 -19.65 6.21 4.04
C VAL A 154 -20.76 5.26 4.48
N GLY A 155 -21.68 4.97 3.58
CA GLY A 155 -22.68 3.91 3.74
C GLY A 155 -22.15 2.60 3.18
N ALA A 156 -22.15 1.53 3.99
CA ALA A 156 -21.58 0.24 3.60
C ALA A 156 -22.28 -0.93 4.31
N ILE A 157 -21.98 -2.14 3.83
CA ILE A 157 -22.12 -3.38 4.60
C ILE A 157 -20.84 -3.60 5.39
N TRP A 158 -21.00 -3.85 6.68
CA TRP A 158 -19.93 -3.97 7.65
C TRP A 158 -19.81 -5.42 8.15
N ASP A 159 -18.59 -5.89 8.30
CA ASP A 159 -18.31 -7.15 8.94
C ASP A 159 -17.26 -6.93 10.03
N PHE A 160 -17.68 -7.09 11.30
CA PHE A 160 -16.87 -6.87 12.49
C PHE A 160 -16.00 -5.61 12.44
N GLY A 161 -16.62 -4.46 12.15
CA GLY A 161 -15.96 -3.15 12.09
C GLY A 161 -15.30 -2.81 10.75
N LYS A 162 -15.27 -3.73 9.78
CA LYS A 162 -14.67 -3.50 8.46
C LYS A 162 -15.75 -3.30 7.39
N PRO A 163 -15.70 -2.25 6.57
CA PRO A 163 -16.64 -2.11 5.46
C PRO A 163 -16.25 -3.11 4.35
N ILE A 164 -17.07 -4.13 4.13
CA ILE A 164 -16.85 -5.15 3.11
C ILE A 164 -17.48 -4.81 1.76
N LYS A 165 -18.54 -3.99 1.76
CA LYS A 165 -19.13 -3.45 0.52
C LYS A 165 -19.59 -2.01 0.70
N LYS A 166 -18.96 -1.10 -0.03
CA LYS A 166 -19.38 0.31 -0.07
C LYS A 166 -20.64 0.47 -0.95
N LEU A 167 -21.66 1.13 -0.41
CA LEU A 167 -22.96 1.35 -1.05
C LEU A 167 -23.17 2.82 -1.42
N PHE A 168 -22.58 3.71 -0.62
CA PHE A 168 -22.74 5.15 -0.73
C PHE A 168 -21.52 5.86 -0.16
N GLU A 169 -21.18 7.01 -0.73
CA GLU A 169 -20.15 7.90 -0.19
C GLU A 169 -20.47 9.35 -0.56
N GLN A 170 -20.44 10.23 0.44
CA GLN A 170 -20.66 11.68 0.31
C GLN A 170 -19.65 12.43 1.18
N GLY A 171 -19.29 13.65 0.80
CA GLY A 171 -18.21 14.42 1.43
C GLY A 171 -16.87 14.13 0.76
N GLU A 172 -15.81 14.81 1.21
CA GLU A 172 -14.46 14.57 0.70
C GLU A 172 -14.12 13.09 0.90
N SER A 173 -14.01 12.34 -0.20
CA SER A 173 -13.44 11.00 -0.13
C SER A 173 -12.02 11.16 0.39
N GLU A 174 -11.51 10.19 1.15
CA GLU A 174 -10.07 9.96 1.12
C GLU A 174 -9.72 9.46 -0.29
N GLY A 175 -9.73 10.36 -1.27
CA GLY A 175 -8.62 10.43 -2.17
C GLY A 175 -7.36 10.78 -1.35
N PRO A 176 -6.17 10.60 -1.91
CA PRO A 176 -5.00 11.22 -1.30
C PRO A 176 -5.35 12.69 -1.05
N THR A 177 -5.23 13.17 0.18
CA THR A 177 -5.14 14.61 0.42
C THR A 177 -4.18 15.15 -0.64
N PRO A 178 -4.54 16.17 -1.44
CA PRO A 178 -3.63 16.68 -2.45
C PRO A 178 -2.32 17.02 -1.77
N ILE A 179 -1.29 16.21 -2.02
CA ILE A 179 0.02 16.39 -1.41
C ILE A 179 0.61 17.58 -2.16
N PRO A 180 0.83 18.73 -1.48
CA PRO A 180 1.40 19.88 -2.16
C PRO A 180 2.80 19.51 -2.63
N ILE A 181 3.05 19.69 -3.92
CA ILE A 181 4.38 19.54 -4.51
C ILE A 181 5.27 20.63 -3.94
N ASP A 182 6.39 20.24 -3.36
CA ASP A 182 7.39 21.11 -2.77
C ASP A 182 8.35 21.61 -3.86
N ARG A 183 7.89 22.60 -4.62
CA ARG A 183 8.66 23.15 -5.75
C ARG A 183 9.88 23.93 -5.27
N ASP A 184 11.05 23.56 -5.76
CA ASP A 184 12.33 24.21 -5.44
C ASP A 184 13.23 24.33 -6.68
N ALA A 185 14.13 25.31 -6.67
CA ALA A 185 15.16 25.44 -7.70
C ALA A 185 16.34 24.49 -7.45
N GLN A 186 16.53 24.03 -6.21
CA GLN A 186 17.52 23.02 -5.84
C GLN A 186 16.92 21.62 -5.93
N VAL A 187 17.69 20.67 -6.44
CA VAL A 187 17.30 19.25 -6.50
C VAL A 187 17.20 18.70 -5.07
N LYS A 188 16.04 18.13 -4.71
CA LYS A 188 15.83 17.41 -3.46
C LYS A 188 15.83 15.91 -3.70
N ILE A 189 16.22 15.17 -2.65
CA ILE A 189 16.13 13.72 -2.61
C ILE A 189 15.02 13.33 -1.64
N TRP A 190 14.10 12.50 -2.09
CA TRP A 190 12.97 12.01 -1.31
C TRP A 190 13.07 10.49 -1.20
N ALA A 191 13.21 9.95 0.01
CA ALA A 191 13.52 8.55 0.23
C ALA A 191 12.52 7.81 1.12
N VAL A 192 12.17 6.59 0.74
CA VAL A 192 11.47 5.63 1.59
C VAL A 192 12.34 4.38 1.71
N VAL A 193 12.74 4.06 2.93
CA VAL A 193 13.67 2.99 3.27
C VAL A 193 12.94 1.96 4.14
N VAL A 194 12.90 0.71 3.69
CA VAL A 194 12.15 -0.37 4.32
C VAL A 194 13.08 -1.54 4.66
N GLY A 195 13.02 -2.00 5.91
CA GLY A 195 13.66 -3.24 6.37
C GLY A 195 12.63 -4.17 7.00
N ALA A 196 12.43 -5.35 6.43
CA ALA A 196 11.52 -6.36 6.96
C ALA A 196 12.33 -7.62 7.33
N ALA A 197 12.55 -7.84 8.62
CA ALA A 197 13.37 -8.93 9.15
C ALA A 197 12.50 -9.98 9.84
N THR A 198 11.52 -9.54 10.62
CA THR A 198 10.69 -10.45 11.43
C THR A 198 9.41 -10.84 10.69
N TYR A 199 9.15 -12.13 10.52
CA TYR A 199 7.94 -12.61 9.86
C TYR A 199 7.24 -13.68 10.71
N THR A 200 5.90 -13.70 10.66
CA THR A 200 5.09 -14.72 11.35
C THR A 200 4.92 -16.01 10.53
N HIS A 201 4.93 -15.89 9.20
CA HIS A 201 4.62 -16.98 8.27
C HIS A 201 5.82 -17.47 7.45
N MET A 202 7.02 -16.96 7.72
CA MET A 202 8.24 -17.38 7.04
C MET A 202 9.48 -17.18 7.92
N PRO A 203 10.63 -17.77 7.57
CA PRO A 203 11.85 -17.61 8.36
C PRO A 203 12.27 -16.13 8.46
N PRO A 204 12.66 -15.66 9.66
CA PRO A 204 13.18 -14.31 9.81
C PRO A 204 14.51 -14.16 9.10
N LEU A 205 14.79 -12.93 8.66
CA LEU A 205 16.09 -12.52 8.12
C LEU A 205 16.90 -11.87 9.24
N ARG A 206 18.24 -11.86 9.11
CA ARG A 206 19.12 -11.54 10.24
C ARG A 206 19.61 -10.10 10.22
N TYR A 207 19.73 -9.48 9.05
CA TYR A 207 20.35 -8.16 8.92
C TYR A 207 19.56 -7.15 8.10
N THR A 208 18.34 -7.47 7.65
CA THR A 208 17.58 -6.57 6.76
C THR A 208 17.14 -5.27 7.42
N ASP A 209 16.89 -5.29 8.72
CA ASP A 209 16.67 -4.11 9.57
C ASP A 209 17.95 -3.27 9.72
N ASP A 210 19.07 -3.91 10.00
CA ASP A 210 20.40 -3.28 10.08
C ASP A 210 20.81 -2.64 8.74
N ASP A 211 20.55 -3.30 7.61
CA ASP A 211 20.84 -2.81 6.27
C ASP A 211 20.01 -1.56 5.92
N ALA A 212 18.70 -1.61 6.21
CA ALA A 212 17.82 -0.45 6.05
C ALA A 212 18.25 0.72 6.94
N TYR A 213 18.62 0.45 8.18
CA TYR A 213 19.12 1.49 9.09
C TYR A 213 20.43 2.11 8.60
N GLN A 214 21.36 1.31 8.08
CA GLN A 214 22.64 1.81 7.54
C GLN A 214 22.44 2.75 6.36
N LEU A 215 21.54 2.41 5.42
CA LEU A 215 21.21 3.30 4.31
C LEU A 215 20.52 4.58 4.79
N TYR A 216 19.55 4.45 5.71
CA TYR A 216 18.89 5.62 6.30
C TYR A 216 19.89 6.55 6.99
N ALA A 217 20.79 6.00 7.80
CA ALA A 217 21.83 6.75 8.49
C ALA A 217 22.78 7.46 7.51
N PHE A 218 23.11 6.82 6.38
CA PHE A 218 23.87 7.46 5.30
C PHE A 218 23.10 8.65 4.71
N LEU A 219 21.83 8.49 4.32
CA LEU A 219 21.02 9.58 3.75
C LEU A 219 20.87 10.76 4.72
N LYS A 220 20.85 10.51 6.03
CA LYS A 220 20.82 11.53 7.08
C LYS A 220 22.19 12.20 7.32
N SER A 221 23.28 11.60 6.87
CA SER A 221 24.63 12.13 7.06
C SER A 221 24.95 13.22 6.03
N PRO A 222 25.95 14.09 6.29
CA PRO A 222 26.39 15.10 5.32
C PRO A 222 26.78 14.52 3.96
N GLU A 223 27.35 13.31 3.93
CA GLU A 223 27.76 12.60 2.73
C GLU A 223 26.56 12.08 1.92
N GLY A 224 25.49 11.64 2.58
CA GLY A 224 24.25 11.23 1.91
C GLY A 224 23.26 12.36 1.65
N GLY A 225 23.67 13.62 1.82
CA GLY A 225 22.87 14.80 1.49
C GLY A 225 22.15 15.48 2.66
N ALA A 226 22.33 14.97 3.89
CA ALA A 226 21.74 15.52 5.12
C ALA A 226 20.21 15.71 5.03
N LEU A 227 19.51 14.69 4.53
CA LEU A 227 18.07 14.78 4.27
C LEU A 227 17.29 15.14 5.56
N PRO A 228 16.38 16.13 5.52
CA PRO A 228 15.46 16.43 6.63
C PRO A 228 14.45 15.28 6.84
N ASP A 229 13.88 15.19 8.06
CA ASP A 229 12.95 14.10 8.46
C ASP A 229 11.68 14.02 7.60
N GLU A 230 11.37 15.11 6.91
CA GLU A 230 10.23 15.23 6.01
C GLU A 230 10.50 14.68 4.60
N GLN A 231 11.78 14.50 4.24
CA GLN A 231 12.24 13.97 2.96
C GLN A 231 12.59 12.47 3.02
N VAL A 232 12.81 11.90 4.20
CA VAL A 232 13.15 10.48 4.36
C VAL A 232 12.25 9.78 5.37
N ARG A 233 11.74 8.60 5.02
CA ARG A 233 10.96 7.72 5.91
C ARG A 233 11.68 6.39 6.09
N LEU A 234 11.87 5.97 7.34
CA LEU A 234 12.36 4.65 7.71
C LEU A 234 11.21 3.81 8.26
N LEU A 235 11.02 2.61 7.71
CA LEU A 235 10.04 1.63 8.16
C LEU A 235 10.76 0.31 8.44
N ILE A 236 10.87 -0.08 9.71
CA ILE A 236 11.49 -1.35 10.12
C ILE A 236 10.45 -2.21 10.83
N ASP A 237 10.44 -3.51 10.49
CA ASP A 237 9.62 -4.56 11.11
C ASP A 237 8.17 -4.15 11.35
N GLU A 238 7.72 -3.98 12.60
CA GLU A 238 6.33 -3.65 12.94
C GLU A 238 5.78 -2.44 12.17
N GLN A 239 6.66 -1.54 11.71
CA GLN A 239 6.29 -0.40 10.86
C GLN A 239 6.28 -0.71 9.36
N ALA A 240 7.03 -1.71 8.90
CA ALA A 240 7.15 -2.18 7.53
C ALA A 240 5.94 -3.02 7.06
N THR A 241 4.73 -2.62 7.45
CA THR A 241 3.47 -3.20 6.96
C THR A 241 3.16 -2.71 5.55
N ARG A 242 2.42 -3.51 4.76
CA ARG A 242 1.98 -3.13 3.41
C ARG A 242 1.35 -1.74 3.36
N LYS A 243 0.42 -1.48 4.29
CA LYS A 243 -0.31 -0.21 4.38
C LYS A 243 0.64 0.96 4.66
N ASN A 244 1.56 0.80 5.62
CA ASN A 244 2.48 1.87 6.00
C ASN A 244 3.46 2.19 4.87
N ILE A 245 3.97 1.17 4.17
CA ILE A 245 4.89 1.38 3.04
C ILE A 245 4.20 2.18 1.93
N LEU A 246 3.00 1.77 1.49
CA LEU A 246 2.25 2.49 0.45
C LEU A 246 1.92 3.93 0.88
N ASN A 247 1.54 4.14 2.14
CA ASN A 247 1.28 5.47 2.68
C ASN A 247 2.54 6.34 2.74
N ALA A 248 3.68 5.77 3.13
CA ALA A 248 4.97 6.46 3.16
C ALA A 248 5.40 6.86 1.75
N MET A 249 5.38 5.93 0.79
CA MET A 249 5.68 6.22 -0.61
C MET A 249 4.81 7.34 -1.17
N ARG A 250 3.49 7.28 -0.93
CA ARG A 250 2.58 8.34 -1.37
C ARG A 250 2.90 9.68 -0.72
N SER A 251 3.00 9.73 0.62
CA SER A 251 3.25 10.98 1.37
C SER A 251 4.60 11.62 1.09
N VAL A 252 5.60 10.84 0.72
CA VAL A 252 6.96 11.31 0.45
C VAL A 252 7.16 11.60 -1.05
N PHE A 253 6.82 10.67 -1.95
CA PHE A 253 7.13 10.81 -3.38
C PHE A 253 6.24 11.80 -4.11
N LEU A 254 5.00 12.02 -3.67
CA LEU A 254 4.11 13.00 -4.33
C LEU A 254 4.44 14.45 -3.96
N ARG A 255 5.35 14.66 -3.01
CA ARG A 255 5.91 15.99 -2.72
C ARG A 255 6.99 16.40 -3.72
N ALA A 256 7.61 15.44 -4.39
CA ALA A 256 8.70 15.68 -5.32
C ALA A 256 8.22 16.45 -6.56
N ASP A 257 9.02 17.41 -7.01
CA ASP A 257 8.78 18.13 -8.27
C ASP A 257 9.55 17.50 -9.46
N GLU A 258 9.57 18.16 -10.61
CA GLU A 258 10.18 17.64 -11.85
C GLU A 258 11.72 17.65 -11.84
N ASN A 259 12.36 18.35 -10.90
CA ASN A 259 13.82 18.37 -10.75
C ASN A 259 14.34 17.33 -9.76
N ASP A 260 13.45 16.82 -8.91
CA ASP A 260 13.78 15.98 -7.77
C ASP A 260 14.11 14.52 -8.12
N VAL A 261 14.75 13.86 -7.16
CA VAL A 261 15.05 12.42 -7.16
C VAL A 261 14.21 11.73 -6.09
N ILE A 262 13.54 10.63 -6.44
CA ILE A 262 12.92 9.73 -5.45
C ILE A 262 13.70 8.43 -5.33
N ILE A 263 13.86 7.94 -4.11
CA ILE A 263 14.56 6.68 -3.79
C ILE A 263 13.62 5.76 -3.01
N PHE A 264 13.39 4.57 -3.51
CA PHE A 264 12.74 3.49 -2.78
C PHE A 264 13.75 2.40 -2.48
N TYR A 265 14.03 2.13 -1.21
CA TYR A 265 14.87 1.02 -0.77
C TYR A 265 14.04 -0.01 -0.03
N PHE A 266 14.22 -1.29 -0.38
CA PHE A 266 13.58 -2.41 0.29
C PHE A 266 14.58 -3.53 0.59
N SER A 267 14.70 -3.92 1.85
CA SER A 267 15.45 -5.10 2.30
C SER A 267 14.49 -6.06 3.01
N GLY A 268 14.42 -7.30 2.55
CA GLY A 268 13.45 -8.27 3.06
C GLY A 268 13.21 -9.44 2.12
N HIS A 269 12.19 -10.24 2.40
CA HIS A 269 11.79 -11.31 1.47
C HIS A 269 11.07 -10.76 0.25
N GLY A 270 11.20 -11.49 -0.86
CA GLY A 270 10.50 -11.22 -2.11
C GLY A 270 9.95 -12.48 -2.76
N LEU A 271 8.90 -12.30 -3.55
CA LEU A 271 8.36 -13.27 -4.49
C LEU A 271 8.42 -12.68 -5.90
N GLN A 272 8.11 -13.49 -6.90
CA GLN A 272 7.99 -12.96 -8.25
C GLN A 272 6.90 -11.87 -8.33
N GLY A 273 7.31 -10.67 -8.72
CA GLY A 273 6.41 -9.54 -8.92
C GLY A 273 5.93 -8.86 -7.63
N ALA A 274 6.47 -9.22 -6.47
CA ALA A 274 6.13 -8.58 -5.21
C ALA A 274 7.25 -8.63 -4.16
N PHE A 275 7.34 -7.57 -3.37
CA PHE A 275 8.06 -7.59 -2.09
C PHE A 275 7.14 -8.07 -0.97
N LEU A 276 7.71 -8.70 0.06
CA LEU A 276 6.95 -9.22 1.19
C LEU A 276 7.11 -8.31 2.42
N PRO A 277 6.07 -7.53 2.75
CA PRO A 277 6.08 -6.71 3.97
C PRO A 277 6.01 -7.60 5.22
N VAL A 278 6.28 -7.02 6.39
CA VAL A 278 6.32 -7.73 7.68
C VAL A 278 5.01 -8.49 7.96
N ASP A 279 3.89 -7.93 7.49
CA ASP A 279 2.53 -8.42 7.70
C ASP A 279 2.07 -9.41 6.62
N PHE A 280 3.01 -9.95 5.82
CA PHE A 280 2.71 -11.00 4.84
C PHE A 280 2.05 -12.20 5.52
N ASP A 281 0.86 -12.54 5.05
CA ASP A 281 -0.04 -13.56 5.61
C ASP A 281 0.21 -14.97 5.04
N GLY A 282 1.29 -15.15 4.27
CA GLY A 282 1.60 -16.38 3.55
C GLY A 282 0.93 -16.48 2.17
N TYR A 283 0.04 -15.55 1.79
CA TYR A 283 -0.66 -15.62 0.51
C TYR A 283 -1.00 -14.27 -0.12
N ASN A 284 -1.92 -13.48 0.44
CA ASN A 284 -2.50 -12.31 -0.22
C ASN A 284 -1.76 -11.00 0.08
N ASN A 285 -1.21 -10.85 1.29
CA ASN A 285 -0.75 -9.55 1.77
C ASN A 285 0.66 -9.21 1.26
N GLN A 286 0.74 -8.93 -0.04
CA GLN A 286 1.99 -8.67 -0.76
C GLN A 286 2.07 -7.22 -1.21
N LEU A 287 3.29 -6.68 -1.26
CA LEU A 287 3.56 -5.39 -1.88
C LEU A 287 3.88 -5.61 -3.37
N LYS A 288 2.85 -5.60 -4.21
CA LYS A 288 3.00 -5.88 -5.65
C LYS A 288 3.83 -4.80 -6.31
N HIS A 289 4.72 -5.20 -7.21
CA HIS A 289 5.55 -4.26 -7.95
C HIS A 289 4.72 -3.32 -8.84
N GLU A 290 3.56 -3.76 -9.34
CA GLU A 290 2.63 -2.91 -10.11
C GLU A 290 2.10 -1.73 -9.28
N GLU A 291 1.89 -1.92 -7.98
CA GLU A 291 1.42 -0.86 -7.08
C GLU A 291 2.54 0.13 -6.76
N ILE A 292 3.76 -0.38 -6.55
CA ILE A 292 4.96 0.46 -6.42
C ILE A 292 5.16 1.28 -7.68
N LYS A 293 5.04 0.66 -8.86
CA LYS A 293 5.14 1.31 -10.16
C LYS A 293 4.13 2.45 -10.28
N ALA A 294 2.86 2.20 -9.97
CA ALA A 294 1.81 3.22 -10.06
C ALA A 294 2.12 4.44 -9.17
N LEU A 295 2.65 4.23 -7.97
CA LEU A 295 3.07 5.32 -7.07
C LEU A 295 4.31 6.07 -7.59
N LEU A 296 5.27 5.36 -8.16
CA LEU A 296 6.42 5.97 -8.82
C LEU A 296 5.95 6.85 -9.99
N GLU A 297 5.04 6.35 -10.84
CA GLU A 297 4.47 7.10 -11.99
C GLU A 297 3.60 8.29 -11.56
N GLU A 298 2.93 8.21 -10.41
CA GLU A 298 2.14 9.32 -9.84
C GLU A 298 3.05 10.49 -9.39
N SER A 299 4.32 10.21 -9.05
CA SER A 299 5.31 11.24 -8.69
C SER A 299 5.82 12.00 -9.91
N LYS A 300 6.00 13.32 -9.74
CA LYS A 300 6.56 14.20 -10.77
C LYS A 300 8.09 14.12 -10.89
N ALA A 301 8.77 13.49 -9.94
CA ALA A 301 10.22 13.31 -9.96
C ALA A 301 10.71 12.79 -11.30
N LYS A 302 11.65 13.50 -11.94
CA LYS A 302 12.23 13.08 -13.22
C LYS A 302 13.12 11.85 -13.05
N HIS A 303 13.78 11.73 -11.90
CA HIS A 303 14.70 10.66 -11.58
C HIS A 303 14.13 9.78 -10.46
N LYS A 304 14.07 8.48 -10.71
CA LYS A 304 13.46 7.50 -9.82
C LYS A 304 14.42 6.33 -9.62
N ILE A 305 14.77 6.01 -8.39
CA ILE A 305 15.72 4.95 -8.07
C ILE A 305 15.04 3.95 -7.17
N VAL A 306 15.11 2.67 -7.55
CA VAL A 306 14.64 1.56 -6.73
C VAL A 306 15.82 0.66 -6.44
N LEU A 307 16.10 0.47 -5.15
CA LEU A 307 17.18 -0.36 -4.62
C LEU A 307 16.52 -1.50 -3.84
N ALA A 308 16.82 -2.75 -4.16
CA ALA A 308 16.24 -3.86 -3.40
C ALA A 308 17.23 -4.95 -3.08
N ASP A 309 17.34 -5.22 -1.78
CA ASP A 309 18.00 -6.38 -1.21
C ASP A 309 16.96 -7.43 -0.81
N ALA A 310 16.31 -7.99 -1.84
CA ALA A 310 15.29 -9.00 -1.64
C ALA A 310 15.55 -10.20 -2.55
N CYS A 311 15.53 -11.39 -1.94
CA CYS A 311 15.58 -12.63 -2.69
C CYS A 311 14.35 -12.76 -3.58
N HIS A 312 14.57 -13.15 -4.83
CA HIS A 312 13.51 -13.66 -5.69
C HIS A 312 13.24 -15.13 -5.32
N SER A 313 12.71 -15.38 -4.12
CA SER A 313 12.64 -16.73 -3.55
C SER A 313 11.58 -17.59 -4.25
N GLY A 314 11.94 -18.16 -5.39
CA GLY A 314 11.25 -19.27 -6.02
C GLY A 314 11.51 -20.56 -5.28
N SER A 315 10.70 -20.91 -4.28
CA SER A 315 10.39 -22.31 -3.95
C SER A 315 9.23 -22.42 -2.96
N LEU A 316 8.05 -22.81 -3.45
CA LEU A 316 7.29 -23.90 -2.83
C LEU A 316 6.34 -24.51 -3.88
N LEU A 317 6.87 -25.49 -4.64
CA LEU A 317 6.15 -26.50 -5.44
C LEU A 317 5.05 -26.03 -6.43
N SER A 318 5.34 -26.27 -7.73
CA SER A 318 4.41 -26.34 -8.89
C SER A 318 3.96 -25.01 -9.53
N MET A 319 4.60 -24.62 -10.63
CA MET A 319 3.98 -24.59 -11.97
C MET A 319 5.00 -24.26 -13.08
N LYS A 320 4.90 -25.00 -14.19
CA LYS A 320 5.72 -24.93 -15.40
C LYS A 320 5.58 -23.59 -16.14
N THR A 321 6.68 -22.86 -16.32
CA THR A 321 7.17 -22.27 -17.61
C THR A 321 6.53 -21.04 -18.31
N PRO A 322 5.50 -20.27 -17.86
CA PRO A 322 5.24 -18.91 -18.40
C PRO A 322 6.02 -17.81 -17.67
N LEU A 323 6.81 -18.17 -16.65
CA LEU A 323 7.41 -17.29 -15.64
C LEU A 323 8.35 -16.20 -16.20
N GLN A 324 9.19 -16.56 -17.18
CA GLN A 324 10.16 -15.61 -17.76
C GLN A 324 9.50 -14.49 -18.57
N ILE A 325 8.30 -14.74 -19.14
CA ILE A 325 7.59 -13.76 -19.97
C ILE A 325 7.02 -12.64 -19.10
N ALA A 326 6.55 -12.95 -17.88
CA ALA A 326 6.00 -11.95 -16.96
C ALA A 326 7.08 -11.00 -16.41
N LEU A 327 8.25 -11.52 -16.04
CA LEU A 327 9.42 -10.72 -15.64
C LEU A 327 9.91 -9.83 -16.78
N LYS A 328 9.98 -10.38 -18.00
CA LYS A 328 10.38 -9.59 -19.17
C LYS A 328 9.39 -8.46 -19.44
N ARG A 329 8.09 -8.73 -19.39
CA ARG A 329 7.03 -7.72 -19.53
C ARG A 329 7.06 -6.67 -18.43
N TYR A 330 7.43 -7.07 -17.22
CA TYR A 330 7.60 -6.16 -16.09
C TYR A 330 8.74 -5.16 -16.34
N TYR A 331 9.92 -5.63 -16.75
CA TYR A 331 11.05 -4.76 -17.12
C TYR A 331 10.74 -3.91 -18.36
N GLU A 332 10.12 -4.50 -19.40
CA GLU A 332 9.67 -3.80 -20.62
C GLU A 332 8.60 -2.73 -20.33
N ALA A 333 7.89 -2.80 -19.19
CA ALA A 333 6.91 -1.81 -18.77
C ALA A 333 7.49 -0.69 -17.90
N PHE A 334 8.69 -0.87 -17.32
CA PHE A 334 9.49 0.18 -16.65
C PHE A 334 10.45 0.89 -17.62
N GLU A 335 10.80 0.21 -18.71
CA GLU A 335 11.02 0.85 -20.00
C GLU A 335 9.73 1.63 -20.39
N GLN A 336 9.49 2.22 -21.56
CA GLN A 336 8.24 3.00 -21.85
C GLN A 336 7.85 4.20 -20.93
N SER A 337 8.40 4.39 -19.72
CA SER A 337 8.08 5.53 -18.84
C SER A 337 8.70 6.85 -19.34
N SER A 338 8.04 7.99 -19.11
CA SER A 338 8.43 9.31 -19.64
C SER A 338 9.58 10.01 -18.88
N GLY A 339 10.26 9.32 -17.96
CA GLY A 339 11.38 9.80 -17.13
C GLY A 339 12.37 8.68 -16.78
N GLY A 340 13.46 9.01 -16.08
CA GLY A 340 14.55 8.07 -15.82
C GLY A 340 14.31 7.21 -14.57
N THR A 341 13.99 5.93 -14.72
CA THR A 341 13.84 4.95 -13.63
C THR A 341 14.96 3.91 -13.67
N ALA A 342 15.76 3.84 -12.61
CA ALA A 342 16.80 2.85 -12.41
C ALA A 342 16.41 1.85 -11.32
N LEU A 343 16.53 0.56 -11.61
CA LEU A 343 16.24 -0.53 -10.68
C LEU A 343 17.51 -1.37 -10.45
N LEU A 344 18.11 -1.23 -9.26
CA LEU A 344 19.32 -1.94 -8.85
C LEU A 344 18.98 -3.05 -7.84
N MET A 345 18.97 -4.30 -8.30
CA MET A 345 18.59 -5.48 -7.52
C MET A 345 19.80 -6.28 -7.07
N SER A 346 19.67 -6.90 -5.90
CA SER A 346 20.75 -7.66 -5.27
C SER A 346 21.13 -8.95 -6.00
N SER A 347 20.21 -9.58 -6.72
CA SER A 347 20.48 -10.83 -7.44
C SER A 347 19.72 -10.92 -8.78
N LYS A 348 20.14 -11.85 -9.65
CA LYS A 348 19.36 -12.25 -10.84
C LYS A 348 18.20 -13.15 -10.41
N GLY A 349 17.12 -13.21 -11.21
CA GLY A 349 15.82 -13.77 -10.81
C GLY A 349 15.74 -15.19 -10.23
N GLU A 350 16.80 -16.01 -10.29
CA GLU A 350 16.84 -17.36 -9.69
C GLU A 350 17.97 -17.50 -8.63
N GLU A 351 18.73 -16.43 -8.38
CA GLU A 351 19.82 -16.38 -7.41
C GLU A 351 19.31 -15.84 -6.06
N TYR A 352 19.84 -16.39 -4.97
CA TYR A 352 19.53 -15.91 -3.62
C TYR A 352 20.34 -14.66 -3.28
N SER A 353 19.72 -13.71 -2.61
CA SER A 353 20.47 -12.69 -1.87
C SER A 353 21.08 -13.34 -0.62
N LEU A 354 22.33 -13.02 -0.32
CA LEU A 354 23.10 -13.65 0.75
C LEU A 354 23.44 -12.64 1.86
N GLU A 355 23.36 -13.12 3.09
CA GLU A 355 23.78 -12.44 4.31
C GLU A 355 25.10 -13.03 4.82
N ASP A 356 26.02 -12.20 5.33
CA ASP A 356 27.29 -12.66 5.90
C ASP A 356 27.45 -12.23 7.36
N GLY A 357 27.78 -13.21 8.22
CA GLY A 357 27.94 -12.99 9.66
C GLY A 357 29.21 -12.25 10.07
N GLY A 358 30.24 -12.24 9.23
CA GLY A 358 31.45 -11.44 9.42
C GLY A 358 31.23 -9.97 9.06
N LEU A 359 30.45 -9.71 8.00
CA LEU A 359 30.05 -8.35 7.60
C LEU A 359 28.92 -7.78 8.46
N ARG A 360 28.14 -8.64 9.12
CA ARG A 360 26.92 -8.28 9.86
C ARG A 360 25.94 -7.46 9.02
N SER A 361 25.78 -7.85 7.75
CA SER A 361 24.99 -7.13 6.74
C SER A 361 24.68 -8.07 5.57
N GLY A 362 23.62 -7.77 4.82
CA GLY A 362 23.44 -8.30 3.47
C GLY A 362 24.63 -7.93 2.58
N ILE A 363 25.19 -8.89 1.84
CA ILE A 363 26.42 -8.66 1.06
C ILE A 363 26.21 -7.56 0.02
N PHE A 364 25.03 -7.51 -0.60
CA PHE A 364 24.65 -6.43 -1.51
C PHE A 364 24.55 -5.08 -0.80
N SER A 365 23.77 -5.01 0.29
CA SER A 365 23.58 -3.76 1.05
C SER A 365 24.89 -3.18 1.59
N HIS A 366 25.82 -4.05 2.02
CA HIS A 366 27.16 -3.65 2.43
C HIS A 366 27.91 -2.88 1.34
N PHE A 367 28.05 -3.48 0.14
CA PHE A 367 28.75 -2.83 -0.96
C PHE A 367 27.98 -1.66 -1.55
N LEU A 368 26.65 -1.68 -1.49
CA LEU A 368 25.81 -0.55 -1.88
C LEU A 368 26.14 0.70 -1.06
N VAL A 369 26.15 0.58 0.27
CA VAL A 369 26.46 1.70 1.17
C VAL A 369 27.91 2.17 1.02
N LEU A 370 28.87 1.25 0.83
CA LEU A 370 30.27 1.63 0.55
C LEU A 370 30.40 2.40 -0.77
N GLY A 371 29.72 1.95 -1.82
CA GLY A 371 29.71 2.61 -3.11
C GLY A 371 29.16 4.04 -3.00
N LEU A 372 28.01 4.20 -2.33
CA LEU A 372 27.39 5.49 -2.06
C LEU A 372 28.26 6.43 -1.21
N LYS A 373 29.05 5.88 -0.28
CA LYS A 373 30.04 6.66 0.51
C LYS A 373 31.26 7.12 -0.30
N GLY A 374 31.34 6.75 -1.59
CA GLY A 374 32.37 7.20 -2.51
C GLY A 374 33.31 6.12 -3.00
N ALA A 375 33.20 4.86 -2.53
CA ALA A 375 34.03 3.78 -3.07
C ALA A 375 33.74 3.47 -4.55
N ALA A 376 32.57 3.89 -5.04
CA ALA A 376 32.19 3.79 -6.44
C ALA A 376 32.71 4.96 -7.31
N ASN A 377 33.22 6.04 -6.72
CA ASN A 377 33.76 7.18 -7.48
C ASN A 377 35.14 6.83 -8.09
N GLN A 378 35.11 6.14 -9.22
CA GLN A 378 36.32 5.68 -9.90
C GLN A 378 37.02 6.78 -10.69
N ASN A 379 36.27 7.81 -11.12
CA ASN A 379 36.78 8.88 -11.98
C ASN A 379 37.35 10.07 -11.16
N GLY A 380 37.05 10.14 -9.86
CA GLY A 380 37.56 11.14 -8.93
C GLY A 380 36.90 12.52 -9.06
N ASP A 381 35.69 12.62 -9.62
CA ASP A 381 34.96 13.88 -9.85
C ASP A 381 34.05 14.30 -8.68
N ASP A 382 34.25 13.70 -7.51
CA ASP A 382 33.43 13.83 -6.29
C ASP A 382 31.94 13.49 -6.46
N LEU A 383 31.54 12.90 -7.60
CA LEU A 383 30.19 12.44 -7.86
C LEU A 383 30.19 10.91 -7.96
N VAL A 384 29.09 10.28 -7.54
CA VAL A 384 28.82 8.88 -7.85
C VAL A 384 27.59 8.82 -8.72
N THR A 385 27.73 8.29 -9.93
CA THR A 385 26.63 8.02 -10.84
C THR A 385 25.99 6.65 -10.58
N ILE A 386 24.77 6.43 -11.05
CA ILE A 386 24.09 5.13 -10.95
C ILE A 386 24.89 4.02 -11.65
N GLN A 387 25.56 4.35 -12.76
CA GLN A 387 26.39 3.39 -13.49
C GLN A 387 27.64 3.02 -12.69
N GLU A 388 28.36 4.00 -12.15
CA GLU A 388 29.53 3.76 -11.29
C GLU A 388 29.18 2.95 -10.04
N LEU A 389 28.06 3.29 -9.40
CA LEU A 389 27.54 2.53 -8.26
C LEU A 389 27.27 1.08 -8.65
N PHE A 390 26.58 0.85 -9.77
CA PHE A 390 26.32 -0.51 -10.23
C PHE A 390 27.61 -1.27 -10.55
N ASP A 391 28.55 -0.68 -11.27
CA ASP A 391 29.80 -1.35 -11.64
C ASP A 391 30.60 -1.76 -10.40
N TYR A 392 30.67 -0.87 -9.39
CA TYR A 392 31.28 -1.17 -8.10
C TYR A 392 30.55 -2.30 -7.36
N VAL A 393 29.23 -2.20 -7.19
CA VAL A 393 28.44 -3.20 -6.46
C VAL A 393 28.48 -4.55 -7.16
N HIS A 394 28.29 -4.57 -8.49
CA HIS A 394 28.30 -5.79 -9.30
C HIS A 394 29.64 -6.52 -9.20
N GLN A 395 30.75 -5.79 -9.29
CA GLN A 395 32.09 -6.38 -9.17
C GLN A 395 32.33 -6.97 -7.78
N ASN A 396 32.09 -6.18 -6.72
CA ASN A 396 32.46 -6.57 -5.37
C ASN A 396 31.57 -7.68 -4.81
N VAL A 397 30.25 -7.64 -5.06
CA VAL A 397 29.33 -8.70 -4.64
C VAL A 397 29.69 -10.04 -5.29
N ARG A 398 29.97 -10.04 -6.61
CA ARG A 398 30.38 -11.26 -7.31
C ARG A 398 31.72 -11.80 -6.83
N MET A 399 32.69 -10.92 -6.61
CA MET A 399 34.01 -11.31 -6.11
C MET A 399 33.89 -11.93 -4.72
N TYR A 400 33.12 -11.31 -3.83
CA TYR A 400 32.93 -11.77 -2.45
C TYR A 400 32.16 -13.10 -2.39
N THR A 401 31.09 -13.24 -3.17
CA THR A 401 30.23 -14.43 -3.17
C THR A 401 30.75 -15.55 -4.07
N GLY A 402 31.86 -15.35 -4.78
CA GLY A 402 32.33 -16.32 -5.78
C GLY A 402 31.37 -16.51 -6.96
N ASN A 403 30.64 -15.46 -7.34
CA ASN A 403 29.59 -15.43 -8.37
C ASN A 403 28.28 -16.16 -8.03
N VAL A 404 28.02 -16.45 -6.75
CA VAL A 404 26.72 -17.00 -6.33
C VAL A 404 25.61 -15.96 -6.43
N GLN A 405 25.95 -14.69 -6.18
CA GLN A 405 25.02 -13.56 -6.25
C GLN A 405 25.50 -12.56 -7.31
N THR A 406 24.60 -12.19 -8.21
CA THR A 406 24.87 -11.28 -9.32
C THR A 406 23.90 -10.09 -9.29
N PRO A 407 24.33 -8.91 -8.83
CA PRO A 407 23.52 -7.70 -8.89
C PRO A 407 23.12 -7.34 -10.32
N THR A 408 21.93 -6.74 -10.49
CA THR A 408 21.42 -6.31 -11.79
C THR A 408 20.96 -4.86 -11.77
N LEU A 409 21.20 -4.14 -12.87
CA LEU A 409 20.68 -2.79 -13.11
C LEU A 409 19.78 -2.82 -14.34
N THR A 410 18.55 -2.34 -14.22
CA THR A 410 17.52 -2.36 -15.29
C THR A 410 16.69 -1.08 -15.30
N GLY A 411 15.90 -0.87 -16.35
CA GLY A 411 15.00 0.28 -16.55
C GLY A 411 15.47 1.24 -17.66
N ILE A 412 14.69 2.30 -17.94
CA ILE A 412 15.12 3.42 -18.80
C ILE A 412 15.60 4.54 -17.89
N PHE A 413 16.89 4.83 -17.90
CA PHE A 413 17.49 5.89 -17.09
C PHE A 413 18.70 6.50 -17.81
N ASP A 414 19.16 7.66 -17.33
CA ASP A 414 20.45 8.23 -17.71
C ASP A 414 21.56 7.55 -16.90
N PRO A 415 22.54 6.87 -17.52
CA PRO A 415 23.65 6.25 -16.80
C PRO A 415 24.47 7.22 -15.95
N ASN A 416 24.46 8.52 -16.30
CA ASN A 416 25.14 9.57 -15.55
C ASN A 416 24.27 10.20 -14.45
N MET A 417 23.09 9.62 -14.16
CA MET A 417 22.23 10.09 -13.06
C MET A 417 23.02 10.04 -11.74
N PRO A 418 23.18 11.17 -11.03
CA PRO A 418 23.90 11.19 -9.76
C PRO A 418 23.09 10.51 -8.66
N VAL A 419 23.78 9.72 -7.83
CA VAL A 419 23.19 8.97 -6.70
C VAL A 419 23.84 9.26 -5.35
N ALA A 420 25.07 9.79 -5.36
CA ALA A 420 25.73 10.32 -4.16
C ALA A 420 26.79 11.37 -4.51
N PHE A 421 27.22 12.15 -3.51
CA PHE A 421 28.31 13.11 -3.61
C PHE A 421 29.38 12.80 -2.55
N VAL A 422 30.64 12.82 -2.94
CA VAL A 422 31.79 12.53 -2.06
C VAL A 422 32.39 13.86 -1.61
N ARG A 423 32.35 14.16 -0.31
CA ARG A 423 33.12 15.31 0.23
C ARG A 423 34.50 14.82 0.66
N GLU A 424 35.55 15.53 0.25
CA GLU A 424 36.87 15.37 0.90
C GLU A 424 36.69 15.58 2.40
N ALA A 425 37.21 14.66 3.20
CA ALA A 425 37.31 14.84 4.63
C ALA A 425 38.07 16.15 4.88
N ALA A 426 37.43 17.13 5.52
CA ALA A 426 38.09 18.32 6.00
C ALA A 426 39.35 17.88 6.73
N THR A 427 40.51 18.17 6.14
CA THR A 427 41.79 17.84 6.73
C THR A 427 41.80 18.46 8.12
N ALA A 428 41.67 17.62 9.14
CA ALA A 428 41.89 18.03 10.51
C ALA A 428 43.29 18.65 10.53
N GLY A 429 43.33 19.96 10.74
CA GLY A 429 44.57 20.72 10.75
C GLY A 429 45.59 20.00 11.62
N LYS A 430 46.70 19.59 11.00
CA LYS A 430 47.87 19.17 11.75
C LYS A 430 48.35 20.39 12.56
N PRO A 431 48.44 20.30 13.91
CA PRO A 431 49.29 21.21 14.66
C PRO A 431 50.76 20.97 14.33
#